data_AF-A0A957UT11-F1
#
_entry.id   AF-A0A957UT11-F1
#
_cell.length_a   1.000
_cell.length_b   1.000
_cell.length_c   1.000
_cell.angle_alpha   90.00
_cell.angle_beta   90.00
_cell.angle_gamma   90.00
#
_symmetry.space_group_name_H-M   'P 1'
#
loop_
_entity.id
_entity.type
_entity.pdbx_description
1 polymer ?
#
loop_
_entity_poly.entity_id
_entity_poly.type
_entity_poly.pdbx_seq_one_letter_code
_entity_poly.pdbx_strand_id
1 'polypeptide(L)'
;MKHESNMLLKRLGQSVLFVASLLVGLVIGIVLLGGGYWLATATPLGTQLQTLLGITAKAPWHFSRASGVVAYLLLSASTIWGLLLTTRFIKSTVPAPLTLAMHNILGWLAISLSIVHALALLFDDYYIYTLSNLLVPFTGPYRPEWVGVGIIGLYIMVITAASFSWRGWMGQLWWRRLHYLTYLAYGLVTVHGLMAGTDSGNLGMRVMFWGSALVITGMTFYRVWTATASKRAPTSLFELQP
;
A
#
# COMPACT_ATOMS: atom_id res chain seq x y z
N MET A 1 4.90 17.62 34.56
CA MET A 1 6.26 17.20 34.13
C MET A 1 6.51 15.68 34.18
N LYS A 2 6.59 15.02 35.35
CA LYS A 2 6.97 13.57 35.43
C LYS A 2 5.98 12.61 34.73
N HIS A 3 4.69 12.94 34.69
CA HIS A 3 3.68 12.14 34.03
C HIS A 3 3.75 12.24 32.49
N GLU A 4 4.02 13.44 31.97
CA GLU A 4 4.19 13.68 30.53
C GLU A 4 5.47 13.05 29.99
N SER A 5 6.58 13.12 30.72
CA SER A 5 7.83 12.44 30.34
C SER A 5 7.64 10.92 30.23
N ASN A 6 6.93 10.31 31.19
CA ASN A 6 6.66 8.87 31.17
C ASN A 6 5.76 8.45 29.98
N MET A 7 4.80 9.31 29.61
CA MET A 7 3.94 9.08 28.44
C MET A 7 4.72 9.21 27.13
N LEU A 8 5.61 10.20 27.01
CA LEU A 8 6.45 10.38 25.83
C LEU A 8 7.43 9.21 25.63
N LEU A 9 8.06 8.74 26.71
CA LEU A 9 8.96 7.58 26.67
C LEU A 9 8.23 6.30 26.24
N LYS A 10 7.01 6.06 26.71
CA LYS A 10 6.19 4.91 26.27
C LYS A 10 5.86 4.98 24.78
N ARG A 11 5.46 6.16 24.28
CA ARG A 11 5.14 6.36 22.85
C ARG A 11 6.38 6.19 21.96
N LEU A 12 7.53 6.69 22.41
CA LEU A 12 8.80 6.52 21.73
C LEU A 12 9.18 5.03 21.67
N GLY A 13 9.10 4.32 22.80
CA GLY A 13 9.38 2.88 22.86
C GLY A 13 8.50 2.07 21.91
N GLN A 14 7.19 2.33 21.87
CA GLN A 14 6.27 1.66 20.95
C GLN A 14 6.62 1.94 19.47
N SER A 15 6.99 3.18 19.14
CA SER A 15 7.38 3.54 17.78
C SER A 15 8.69 2.87 17.36
N VAL A 16 9.66 2.78 18.28
CA VAL A 16 10.94 2.08 18.04
C VAL A 16 10.73 0.58 17.86
N LEU A 17 9.94 -0.06 18.72
CA LEU A 17 9.59 -1.48 18.60
C LEU A 17 8.89 -1.78 17.28
N PHE A 18 7.98 -0.89 16.86
CA PHE A 18 7.29 -1.00 15.59
C PHE A 18 8.26 -0.95 14.40
N VAL A 19 9.13 0.07 14.33
CA VAL A 19 10.14 0.19 13.26
C VAL A 19 11.10 -1.00 13.28
N ALA A 20 11.55 -1.43 14.45
CA ALA A 20 12.40 -2.61 14.59
C ALA A 20 11.72 -3.88 14.03
N SER A 21 10.43 -4.07 14.31
CA SER A 21 9.68 -5.23 13.78
C SER A 21 9.57 -5.21 12.25
N LEU A 22 9.42 -4.04 11.62
CA LEU A 22 9.40 -3.90 10.17
C LEU A 22 10.76 -4.21 9.55
N LEU A 23 11.84 -3.72 10.16
CA LEU A 23 13.20 -3.99 9.71
C LEU A 23 13.56 -5.47 9.84
N VAL A 24 13.21 -6.10 10.98
CA VAL A 24 13.40 -7.53 11.19
C VAL A 24 12.60 -8.33 10.16
N GLY A 25 11.33 -7.99 9.95
CA GLY A 25 10.49 -8.64 8.94
C GLY A 25 11.06 -8.50 7.52
N LEU A 26 11.56 -7.32 7.15
CA LEU A 26 12.20 -7.07 5.87
C LEU A 26 13.48 -7.91 5.71
N VAL A 27 14.36 -7.93 6.71
CA VAL A 27 15.60 -8.70 6.68
C VAL A 27 15.30 -10.19 6.58
N ILE A 28 14.37 -10.71 7.39
CA ILE A 28 13.92 -12.10 7.31
C ILE A 28 13.37 -12.38 5.91
N GLY A 29 12.55 -11.50 5.35
CA GLY A 29 12.02 -11.64 3.99
C GLY A 29 13.11 -11.72 2.94
N ILE A 30 14.10 -10.83 2.98
CA ILE A 30 15.26 -10.84 2.06
C ILE A 30 16.06 -12.13 2.21
N VAL A 31 16.33 -12.56 3.44
CA VAL A 31 17.08 -13.80 3.72
C VAL A 31 16.32 -15.02 3.23
N LEU A 32 15.00 -15.08 3.42
CA LEU A 32 14.16 -16.18 2.94
C LEU A 32 14.07 -16.20 1.42
N LEU A 33 13.91 -15.04 0.77
CA LEU A 33 13.88 -14.95 -0.69
C LEU A 33 15.22 -15.32 -1.31
N GLY A 34 16.32 -14.72 -0.83
CA GLY A 34 17.67 -14.99 -1.33
C GLY A 34 18.14 -16.40 -1.01
N GLY A 35 17.91 -16.88 0.22
CA GLY A 35 18.25 -18.24 0.64
C GLY A 35 17.42 -19.30 -0.08
N GLY A 36 16.11 -19.06 -0.27
CA GLY A 36 15.24 -19.94 -1.04
C GLY A 36 15.65 -20.00 -2.52
N TYR A 37 15.95 -18.86 -3.14
CA TYR A 37 16.47 -18.81 -4.50
C TYR A 37 17.81 -19.54 -4.64
N TRP A 38 18.76 -19.28 -3.73
CA TRP A 38 20.07 -19.94 -3.72
C TRP A 38 19.94 -21.45 -3.53
N LEU A 39 19.11 -21.92 -2.59
CA LEU A 39 18.86 -23.35 -2.40
C LEU A 39 18.25 -23.99 -3.66
N ALA A 40 17.33 -23.28 -4.33
CA ALA A 40 16.71 -23.75 -5.55
C ALA A 40 17.73 -23.88 -6.70
N THR A 41 18.63 -22.93 -6.87
CA THR A 41 19.52 -22.86 -8.05
C THR A 41 20.91 -23.46 -7.84
N ALA A 42 21.44 -23.45 -6.62
CA ALA A 42 22.82 -23.86 -6.32
C ALA A 42 22.95 -25.32 -5.85
N THR A 43 21.84 -26.04 -5.61
CA THR A 43 21.87 -27.43 -5.13
C THR A 43 21.29 -28.41 -6.14
N PRO A 44 21.82 -29.65 -6.26
CA PRO A 44 21.24 -30.67 -7.14
C PRO A 44 19.77 -30.96 -6.83
N LEU A 45 19.40 -31.03 -5.56
CA LEU A 45 18.01 -31.21 -5.13
C LEU A 45 17.13 -30.04 -5.60
N GLY A 46 17.59 -28.80 -5.45
CA GLY A 46 16.89 -27.61 -5.94
C GLY A 46 16.62 -27.67 -7.44
N THR A 47 17.63 -28.03 -8.24
CA THR A 47 17.47 -28.14 -9.70
C THR A 47 16.49 -29.25 -10.11
N GLN A 48 16.52 -30.39 -9.40
CA GLN A 48 15.55 -31.48 -9.62
C GLN A 48 14.13 -31.04 -9.24
N LEU A 49 13.95 -30.37 -8.10
CA LEU A 49 12.64 -29.86 -7.67
C LEU A 49 12.09 -28.81 -8.65
N GLN A 50 12.93 -27.90 -9.15
CA GLN A 50 12.50 -26.94 -10.18
C GLN A 50 12.03 -27.65 -11.45
N THR A 51 12.74 -28.69 -11.88
CA THR A 51 12.36 -29.50 -13.05
C THR A 51 11.03 -30.24 -12.81
N LEU A 52 10.86 -30.88 -11.65
CA LEU A 52 9.64 -31.61 -11.27
C LEU A 52 8.43 -30.69 -11.14
N LEU A 53 8.61 -29.49 -10.59
CA LEU A 53 7.54 -28.50 -10.39
C LEU A 53 7.32 -27.60 -11.62
N GLY A 54 8.10 -27.77 -12.69
CA GLY A 54 8.02 -26.94 -13.89
C GLY A 54 8.35 -25.46 -13.64
N ILE A 55 9.17 -25.15 -12.63
CA ILE A 55 9.65 -23.79 -12.36
C ILE A 55 10.65 -23.43 -13.45
N THR A 56 10.31 -22.42 -14.25
CA THR A 56 11.14 -21.98 -15.38
C THR A 56 12.00 -20.77 -15.02
N ALA A 57 12.97 -20.43 -15.86
CA ALA A 57 13.73 -19.18 -15.75
C ALA A 57 12.85 -17.91 -15.74
N LYS A 58 11.59 -18.00 -16.22
CA LYS A 58 10.63 -16.90 -16.18
C LYS A 58 9.89 -16.78 -14.84
N ALA A 59 10.17 -17.64 -13.85
CA ALA A 59 9.48 -17.62 -12.57
C ALA A 59 9.62 -16.30 -11.81
N PRO A 60 10.80 -15.65 -11.71
CA PRO A 60 10.92 -14.33 -11.08
C PRO A 60 10.07 -13.26 -11.79
N TRP A 61 10.04 -13.29 -13.13
CA TRP A 61 9.20 -12.41 -13.94
C TRP A 61 7.70 -12.60 -13.68
N HIS A 62 7.22 -13.85 -13.62
CA HIS A 62 5.82 -14.12 -13.29
C HIS A 62 5.48 -13.75 -11.85
N PHE A 63 6.41 -13.99 -10.92
CA PHE A 63 6.25 -13.69 -9.50
C PHE A 63 6.20 -12.19 -9.24
N SER A 64 7.07 -11.40 -9.86
CA SER A 64 7.04 -9.93 -9.74
C SER A 64 5.70 -9.38 -10.27
N ARG A 65 5.21 -9.87 -11.41
CA ARG A 65 3.90 -9.47 -11.96
C ARG A 65 2.74 -9.85 -11.05
N ALA A 66 2.70 -11.09 -10.57
CA ALA A 66 1.63 -11.57 -9.69
C ALA A 66 1.59 -10.80 -8.37
N SER A 67 2.74 -10.63 -7.71
CA SER A 67 2.84 -9.87 -6.47
C SER A 67 2.44 -8.39 -6.64
N GLY A 68 2.81 -7.76 -7.76
CA GLY A 68 2.39 -6.39 -8.10
C GLY A 68 0.87 -6.26 -8.29
N VAL A 69 0.24 -7.21 -8.99
CA VAL A 69 -1.22 -7.24 -9.17
C VAL A 69 -1.94 -7.42 -7.83
N VAL A 70 -1.49 -8.35 -7.00
CA VAL A 70 -2.07 -8.59 -5.67
C VAL A 70 -1.88 -7.38 -4.76
N ALA A 71 -0.70 -6.74 -4.78
CA ALA A 71 -0.45 -5.51 -4.05
C ALA A 71 -1.41 -4.39 -4.45
N TYR A 72 -1.65 -4.22 -5.76
CA TYR A 72 -2.61 -3.24 -6.28
C TYR A 72 -4.05 -3.51 -5.83
N LEU A 73 -4.49 -4.76 -5.86
CA LEU A 73 -5.81 -5.16 -5.38
C LEU A 73 -5.97 -4.89 -3.89
N LEU A 74 -4.96 -5.21 -3.08
CA LEU A 74 -4.94 -4.93 -1.64
C LEU A 74 -4.95 -3.42 -1.34
N LEU A 75 -4.20 -2.62 -2.10
CA LEU A 75 -4.20 -1.16 -1.98
C LEU A 75 -5.57 -0.58 -2.34
N SER A 76 -6.17 -1.06 -3.43
CA SER A 76 -7.53 -0.68 -3.85
C SER A 76 -8.55 -1.03 -2.78
N ALA A 77 -8.50 -2.25 -2.25
CA ALA A 77 -9.38 -2.72 -1.18
C ALA A 77 -9.20 -1.90 0.10
N SER A 78 -7.96 -1.61 0.51
CA SER A 78 -7.65 -0.77 1.67
C SER A 78 -8.24 0.65 1.52
N THR A 79 -8.13 1.24 0.32
CA THR A 79 -8.65 2.58 0.01
C THR A 79 -10.18 2.60 0.04
N ILE A 80 -10.83 1.63 -0.61
CA ILE A 80 -12.29 1.46 -0.60
C ILE A 80 -12.78 1.26 0.84
N TRP A 81 -12.11 0.40 1.61
CA TRP A 81 -12.44 0.17 3.02
C TRP A 81 -12.25 1.42 3.89
N GLY A 82 -11.21 2.22 3.62
CA GLY A 82 -10.96 3.54 4.21
C GLY A 82 -12.10 4.54 3.98
N LEU A 83 -12.70 4.52 2.79
CA LEU A 83 -13.88 5.33 2.47
C LEU A 83 -15.12 4.79 3.20
N LEU A 84 -15.31 3.47 3.20
CA LEU A 84 -16.43 2.77 3.85
C LEU A 84 -16.48 2.99 5.37
N LEU A 85 -15.33 3.07 6.06
CA LEU A 85 -15.19 3.36 7.50
C LEU A 85 -16.03 4.55 7.99
N THR A 86 -16.29 5.52 7.12
CA THR A 86 -17.01 6.75 7.49
C THR A 86 -18.51 6.72 7.18
N THR A 87 -18.97 5.69 6.48
CA THR A 87 -20.38 5.51 6.10
C THR A 87 -21.26 5.10 7.29
N ARG A 88 -22.53 5.49 7.26
CA ARG A 88 -23.50 5.17 8.31
C ARG A 88 -23.68 3.65 8.45
N PHE A 89 -23.75 2.94 7.33
CA PHE A 89 -23.94 1.49 7.30
C PHE A 89 -22.83 0.73 8.04
N ILE A 90 -21.56 0.97 7.71
CA ILE A 90 -20.45 0.29 8.38
C ILE A 90 -20.39 0.64 9.87
N LYS A 91 -20.65 1.91 10.22
CA LYS A 91 -20.68 2.35 11.63
C LYS A 91 -21.79 1.66 12.45
N SER A 92 -22.91 1.29 11.84
CA SER A 92 -24.01 0.59 12.52
C SER A 92 -23.85 -0.93 12.55
N THR A 93 -23.10 -1.51 11.62
CA THR A 93 -23.08 -2.97 11.41
C THR A 93 -21.79 -3.63 11.89
N VAL A 94 -20.64 -2.95 11.83
CA VAL A 94 -19.34 -3.55 12.16
C VAL A 94 -18.70 -2.83 13.36
N PRO A 95 -18.24 -3.56 14.40
CA PRO A 95 -17.54 -2.97 15.53
C PRO A 95 -16.32 -2.14 15.09
N ALA A 96 -16.18 -0.93 15.65
CA ALA A 96 -15.11 -0.01 15.29
C ALA A 96 -13.68 -0.62 15.33
N PRO A 97 -13.31 -1.46 16.32
CA PRO A 97 -11.99 -2.10 16.34
C PRO A 97 -11.76 -3.03 15.14
N LEU A 98 -12.79 -3.80 14.75
CA LEU A 98 -12.71 -4.73 13.62
C LEU A 98 -12.59 -3.96 12.30
N THR A 99 -13.40 -2.92 12.10
CA THR A 99 -13.34 -2.10 10.89
C THR A 99 -11.96 -1.45 10.71
N LEU A 100 -11.37 -0.93 11.80
CA LEU A 100 -10.03 -0.36 11.78
C LEU A 100 -8.96 -1.44 11.52
N ALA A 101 -9.08 -2.61 12.15
CA ALA A 101 -8.16 -3.72 11.94
C ALA A 101 -8.13 -4.17 10.47
N MET A 102 -9.30 -4.27 9.82
CA MET A 102 -9.39 -4.62 8.40
C MET A 102 -8.68 -3.61 7.49
N HIS A 103 -8.86 -2.30 7.72
CA HIS A 103 -8.15 -1.26 6.98
C HIS A 103 -6.62 -1.42 7.11
N ASN A 104 -6.17 -1.61 8.36
CA ASN A 104 -4.75 -1.73 8.69
C ASN A 104 -4.14 -2.99 8.07
N ILE A 105 -4.81 -4.14 8.16
CA ILE A 105 -4.33 -5.40 7.59
C ILE A 105 -4.21 -5.27 6.07
N LEU A 106 -5.24 -4.75 5.39
CA LEU A 106 -5.19 -4.53 3.93
C LEU A 106 -4.05 -3.59 3.54
N GLY A 107 -3.86 -2.49 4.28
CA GLY A 107 -2.80 -1.52 4.02
C GLY A 107 -1.40 -2.10 4.22
N TRP A 108 -1.18 -2.83 5.32
CA TRP A 108 0.10 -3.48 5.58
C TRP A 108 0.40 -4.59 4.58
N LEU A 109 -0.58 -5.40 4.19
CA LEU A 109 -0.40 -6.40 3.15
C LEU A 109 -0.07 -5.75 1.80
N ALA A 110 -0.73 -4.66 1.43
CA ALA A 110 -0.43 -3.91 0.21
C ALA A 110 1.02 -3.39 0.19
N ILE A 111 1.48 -2.80 1.29
CA ILE A 111 2.87 -2.31 1.43
C ILE A 111 3.86 -3.47 1.36
N SER A 112 3.65 -4.53 2.14
CA SER A 112 4.54 -5.68 2.18
C SER A 112 4.66 -6.36 0.81
N LEU A 113 3.55 -6.58 0.11
CA LEU A 113 3.56 -7.16 -1.23
C LEU A 113 4.16 -6.21 -2.27
N SER A 114 4.03 -4.89 -2.10
CA SER A 114 4.71 -3.92 -2.97
C SER A 114 6.24 -3.96 -2.78
N ILE A 115 6.71 -4.14 -1.55
CA ILE A 115 8.14 -4.34 -1.26
C ILE A 115 8.63 -5.66 -1.85
N VAL A 116 7.88 -6.75 -1.68
CA VAL A 116 8.20 -8.05 -2.30
C VAL A 116 8.22 -7.94 -3.83
N HIS A 117 7.26 -7.25 -4.43
CA HIS A 117 7.21 -6.95 -5.86
C HIS A 117 8.49 -6.23 -6.33
N ALA A 118 8.90 -5.18 -5.63
CA ALA A 118 10.12 -4.44 -5.96
C ALA A 118 11.38 -5.31 -5.80
N LEU A 119 11.50 -6.04 -4.69
CA LEU A 119 12.66 -6.91 -4.42
C LEU A 119 12.74 -8.07 -5.42
N ALA A 120 11.61 -8.58 -5.92
CA ALA A 120 11.58 -9.63 -6.92
C ALA A 120 12.29 -9.22 -8.23
N LEU A 121 12.36 -7.91 -8.53
CA LEU A 121 13.07 -7.39 -9.71
C LEU A 121 14.59 -7.62 -9.65
N LEU A 122 15.17 -7.82 -8.45
CA LEU A 122 16.59 -8.14 -8.30
C LEU A 122 16.95 -9.54 -8.83
N PHE A 123 15.94 -10.39 -9.03
CA PHE A 123 16.08 -11.76 -9.54
C PHE A 123 15.64 -11.87 -11.00
N ASP A 124 15.49 -10.75 -11.69
CA ASP A 124 15.09 -10.69 -13.09
C ASP A 124 16.31 -10.83 -14.00
N ASP A 125 16.28 -11.81 -14.91
CA ASP A 125 17.38 -12.07 -15.86
C ASP A 125 17.27 -11.23 -17.15
N TYR A 126 16.14 -10.55 -17.39
CA TYR A 126 15.91 -9.76 -18.59
C TYR A 126 16.28 -8.29 -18.39
N TYR A 127 15.91 -7.71 -17.27
CA TYR A 127 16.34 -6.37 -16.83
C TYR A 127 17.12 -6.48 -15.53
N ILE A 128 18.42 -6.19 -15.58
CA ILE A 128 19.28 -6.30 -14.39
C ILE A 128 19.06 -5.08 -13.49
N TYR A 129 18.38 -5.28 -12.37
CA TYR A 129 18.19 -4.26 -11.34
C TYR A 129 19.24 -4.36 -10.23
N THR A 130 19.66 -3.21 -9.72
CA THR A 130 20.43 -3.09 -8.47
C THR A 130 19.56 -2.56 -7.34
N LEU A 131 19.97 -2.73 -6.08
CA LEU A 131 19.25 -2.17 -4.93
C LEU A 131 19.06 -0.65 -5.05
N SER A 132 20.03 0.06 -5.64
CA SER A 132 19.91 1.50 -5.88
C SER A 132 18.75 1.85 -6.83
N ASN A 133 18.49 1.01 -7.84
CA ASN A 133 17.40 1.22 -8.79
C ASN A 133 16.01 1.07 -8.16
N LEU A 134 15.91 0.32 -7.06
CA LEU A 134 14.68 0.16 -6.29
C LEU A 134 14.46 1.32 -5.30
N LEU A 135 15.54 2.02 -4.92
CA LEU A 135 15.55 3.06 -3.89
C LEU A 135 15.74 4.48 -4.43
N VAL A 136 16.01 4.65 -5.72
CA VAL A 136 16.16 5.98 -6.33
C VAL A 136 15.24 6.04 -7.54
N PRO A 137 14.16 6.85 -7.51
CA PRO A 137 13.25 7.00 -8.63
C PRO A 137 14.00 7.33 -9.93
N PHE A 138 13.49 6.79 -11.05
CA PHE A 138 13.95 7.12 -12.41
C PHE A 138 15.35 6.63 -12.81
N THR A 139 15.95 5.72 -12.05
CA THR A 139 17.31 5.21 -12.35
C THR A 139 17.34 3.80 -12.95
N GLY A 140 16.20 3.09 -12.96
CA GLY A 140 16.12 1.70 -13.41
C GLY A 140 16.23 1.51 -14.93
N PRO A 141 16.58 0.29 -15.38
CA PRO A 141 16.83 -0.01 -16.80
C PRO A 141 15.55 -0.10 -17.66
N TYR A 142 14.38 -0.30 -17.05
CA TYR A 142 13.11 -0.45 -17.76
C TYR A 142 12.13 0.66 -17.41
N ARG A 143 11.69 1.43 -18.42
CA ARG A 143 10.69 2.51 -18.30
C ARG A 143 10.90 3.35 -17.03
N PRO A 144 12.08 3.95 -16.84
CA PRO A 144 12.48 4.60 -15.59
C PRO A 144 11.45 5.64 -15.13
N GLU A 145 10.84 6.37 -16.05
CA GLU A 145 9.78 7.35 -15.80
C GLU A 145 8.59 6.74 -15.04
N TRP A 146 8.10 5.58 -15.46
CA TRP A 146 6.93 4.94 -14.86
C TRP A 146 7.29 4.10 -13.64
N VAL A 147 8.46 3.46 -13.65
CA VAL A 147 8.99 2.76 -12.46
C VAL A 147 9.25 3.74 -11.32
N GLY A 148 9.85 4.90 -11.62
CA GLY A 148 10.08 5.96 -10.62
C GLY A 148 8.79 6.49 -10.00
N VAL A 149 7.71 6.63 -10.78
CA VAL A 149 6.37 6.97 -10.26
C VAL A 149 5.88 5.92 -9.26
N GLY A 150 6.11 4.63 -9.53
CA GLY A 150 5.80 3.53 -8.61
C GLY A 150 6.59 3.61 -7.30
N ILE A 151 7.90 3.92 -7.39
CA ILE A 151 8.78 4.11 -6.23
C ILE A 151 8.28 5.27 -5.35
N ILE A 152 7.90 6.41 -5.95
CA ILE A 152 7.32 7.54 -5.21
C ILE A 152 5.99 7.13 -4.54
N GLY A 153 5.14 6.38 -5.23
CA GLY A 153 3.91 5.81 -4.68
C GLY A 153 4.18 4.95 -3.43
N LEU A 154 5.17 4.05 -3.51
CA LEU A 154 5.58 3.21 -2.38
C LEU A 154 6.08 4.05 -1.20
N TYR A 155 6.86 5.12 -1.43
CA TYR A 155 7.28 6.01 -0.36
C TYR A 155 6.11 6.67 0.35
N ILE A 156 5.14 7.19 -0.40
CA ILE A 156 3.95 7.79 0.19
C ILE A 156 3.17 6.75 0.99
N MET A 157 3.02 5.52 0.49
CA MET A 157 2.38 4.42 1.24
C MET A 157 3.08 4.14 2.56
N VAL A 158 4.41 4.00 2.56
CA VAL A 158 5.20 3.73 3.77
C VAL A 158 5.13 4.89 4.76
N ILE A 159 5.31 6.14 4.29
CA ILE A 159 5.26 7.34 5.13
C ILE A 159 3.87 7.51 5.75
N THR A 160 2.81 7.33 4.97
CA THR A 160 1.43 7.46 5.46
C THR A 160 1.07 6.37 6.47
N ALA A 161 1.52 5.12 6.26
CA ALA A 161 1.31 4.04 7.24
C ALA A 161 2.11 4.28 8.54
N ALA A 162 3.39 4.65 8.43
CA ALA A 162 4.24 4.95 9.59
C ALA A 162 3.74 6.16 10.40
N SER A 163 3.09 7.13 9.73
CA SER A 163 2.54 8.34 10.38
C SER A 163 1.54 8.04 11.50
N PHE A 164 0.89 6.87 11.49
CA PHE A 164 -0.08 6.48 12.52
C PHE A 164 0.55 6.41 13.91
N SER A 165 1.78 5.90 14.03
CA SER A 165 2.52 5.84 15.30
C SER A 165 2.84 7.24 15.84
N TRP A 166 3.07 8.20 14.96
CA TRP A 166 3.35 9.59 15.32
C TRP A 166 2.12 10.49 15.42
N ARG A 167 0.91 9.97 15.19
CA ARG A 167 -0.35 10.76 15.21
C ARG A 167 -0.57 11.53 16.52
N GLY A 168 -0.10 10.96 17.64
CA GLY A 168 -0.23 11.56 18.96
C GLY A 168 0.66 12.78 19.19
N TRP A 169 1.67 12.99 18.34
CA TRP A 169 2.62 14.11 18.40
C TRP A 169 2.28 15.19 17.36
N MET A 170 1.91 14.80 16.14
CA MET A 170 1.55 15.75 15.06
C MET A 170 0.13 16.33 15.17
N GLY A 171 -0.73 15.73 16.00
CA GLY A 171 -2.13 16.12 16.12
C GLY A 171 -3.01 15.61 14.97
N GLN A 172 -4.32 15.52 15.22
CA GLN A 172 -5.26 14.88 14.30
C GLN A 172 -5.41 15.58 12.95
N LEU A 173 -5.26 16.91 12.91
CA LEU A 173 -5.39 17.69 11.69
C LEU A 173 -4.26 17.37 10.70
N TRP A 174 -3.01 17.45 11.15
CA TRP A 174 -1.84 17.20 10.31
C TRP A 174 -1.73 15.73 9.89
N TRP A 175 -2.02 14.81 10.82
CA TRP A 175 -2.11 13.39 10.50
C TRP A 175 -3.11 13.13 9.38
N ARG A 176 -4.30 13.75 9.44
CA ARG A 176 -5.32 13.58 8.40
C ARG A 176 -4.89 14.18 7.06
N ARG A 177 -4.24 15.34 7.05
CA ARG A 177 -3.68 15.96 5.83
C ARG A 177 -2.64 15.06 5.17
N LEU A 178 -1.72 14.53 5.96
CA LEU A 178 -0.72 13.57 5.48
C LEU A 178 -1.40 12.31 4.96
N HIS A 179 -2.40 11.78 5.68
CA HIS A 179 -3.14 10.61 5.24
C HIS A 179 -3.91 10.82 3.93
N TYR A 180 -4.28 12.05 3.55
CA TYR A 180 -4.85 12.31 2.23
C TYR A 180 -3.87 12.09 1.07
N LEU A 181 -2.56 12.04 1.32
CA LEU A 181 -1.60 11.64 0.31
C LEU A 181 -1.81 10.18 -0.16
N THR A 182 -2.56 9.36 0.58
CA THR A 182 -2.91 8.00 0.13
C THR A 182 -3.71 7.97 -1.18
N TYR A 183 -4.52 9.00 -1.47
CA TYR A 183 -5.19 9.13 -2.77
C TYR A 183 -4.20 9.40 -3.90
N LEU A 184 -3.17 10.21 -3.63
CA LEU A 184 -2.07 10.44 -4.56
C LEU A 184 -1.26 9.15 -4.77
N ALA A 185 -0.93 8.43 -3.68
CA ALA A 185 -0.24 7.14 -3.78
C ALA A 185 -1.01 6.14 -4.63
N TYR A 186 -2.32 6.00 -4.41
CA TYR A 186 -3.18 5.16 -5.24
C TYR A 186 -3.10 5.57 -6.71
N GLY A 187 -3.26 6.86 -7.03
CA GLY A 187 -3.16 7.35 -8.41
C GLY A 187 -1.81 7.10 -9.06
N LEU A 188 -0.71 7.34 -8.34
CA LEU A 188 0.66 7.07 -8.83
C LEU A 188 0.86 5.58 -9.09
N VAL A 189 0.43 4.71 -8.19
CA VAL A 189 0.55 3.25 -8.35
C VAL A 189 -0.34 2.75 -9.50
N THR A 190 -1.55 3.30 -9.68
CA THR A 190 -2.40 3.00 -10.85
C THR A 190 -1.71 3.41 -12.15
N VAL A 191 -1.14 4.62 -12.23
CA VAL A 191 -0.42 5.10 -13.41
C VAL A 191 0.83 4.25 -13.67
N HIS A 192 1.60 3.92 -12.63
CA HIS A 192 2.72 3.00 -12.72
C HIS A 192 2.29 1.64 -13.31
N GLY A 193 1.25 1.03 -12.76
CA GLY A 193 0.73 -0.26 -13.25
C GLY A 193 0.29 -0.19 -14.71
N LEU A 194 -0.48 0.84 -15.08
CA LEU A 194 -0.95 1.03 -16.46
C LEU A 194 0.19 1.26 -17.45
N MET A 195 1.17 2.09 -17.10
CA MET A 195 2.20 2.55 -18.03
C MET A 195 3.46 1.68 -18.03
N ALA A 196 3.81 1.03 -16.93
CA ALA A 196 4.95 0.09 -16.88
C ALA A 196 4.53 -1.36 -17.18
N GLY A 197 3.29 -1.72 -16.84
CA GLY A 197 2.78 -3.08 -16.95
C GLY A 197 2.63 -3.55 -18.40
N THR A 198 3.32 -4.63 -18.74
CA THR A 198 3.21 -5.26 -20.07
C THR A 198 1.86 -5.94 -20.31
N ASP A 199 1.12 -6.29 -19.24
CA ASP A 199 -0.24 -6.86 -19.32
C ASP A 199 -1.36 -5.81 -19.33
N SER A 200 -1.04 -4.51 -19.26
CA SER A 200 -2.05 -3.45 -19.13
C SER A 200 -3.00 -3.32 -20.32
N GLY A 201 -2.65 -3.94 -21.46
CA GLY A 201 -3.53 -4.09 -22.62
C GLY A 201 -4.66 -5.11 -22.41
N ASN A 202 -4.50 -6.06 -21.49
CA ASN A 202 -5.46 -7.15 -21.27
C ASN A 202 -6.76 -6.64 -20.64
N LEU A 203 -7.89 -7.20 -21.07
CA LEU A 203 -9.22 -6.80 -20.59
C LEU A 203 -9.34 -6.90 -19.06
N GLY A 204 -8.87 -8.00 -18.46
CA GLY A 204 -8.92 -8.20 -17.01
C GLY A 204 -8.16 -7.11 -16.25
N MET A 205 -6.98 -6.73 -16.72
CA MET A 205 -6.18 -5.65 -16.13
C MET A 205 -6.86 -4.29 -16.27
N ARG A 206 -7.44 -4.00 -17.44
CA ARG A 206 -8.20 -2.76 -17.66
C ARG A 206 -9.41 -2.66 -16.76
N VAL A 207 -10.20 -3.73 -16.63
CA VAL A 207 -11.35 -3.79 -15.72
C VAL A 207 -10.89 -3.58 -14.27
N MET A 208 -9.79 -4.19 -13.86
CA MET A 208 -9.23 -3.99 -12.53
C MET A 208 -8.83 -2.54 -12.27
N PHE A 209 -8.03 -1.92 -13.15
CA PHE A 209 -7.57 -0.55 -12.98
C PHE A 209 -8.73 0.46 -13.04
N TRP A 210 -9.53 0.43 -14.11
CA TRP A 210 -10.61 1.39 -14.29
C TRP A 210 -11.78 1.15 -13.36
N GLY A 211 -12.10 -0.11 -13.05
CA GLY A 211 -13.16 -0.46 -12.11
C GLY A 211 -12.85 0.00 -10.69
N SER A 212 -11.64 -0.25 -10.20
CA SER A 212 -11.20 0.26 -8.88
C SER A 212 -11.18 1.79 -8.85
N ALA A 213 -10.66 2.43 -9.90
CA ALA A 213 -10.60 3.89 -9.98
C ALA A 213 -11.99 4.52 -10.01
N LEU A 214 -12.94 3.92 -10.74
CA LEU A 214 -14.34 4.36 -10.80
C LEU A 214 -15.00 4.26 -9.42
N VAL A 215 -14.85 3.14 -8.71
CA VAL A 215 -15.41 2.96 -7.37
C VAL A 215 -14.83 3.98 -6.40
N ILE A 216 -13.51 4.13 -6.34
CA ILE A 216 -12.83 5.04 -5.41
C ILE A 216 -13.21 6.49 -5.70
N THR A 217 -13.20 6.90 -6.97
CA THR A 217 -13.56 8.26 -7.38
C THR A 217 -15.03 8.54 -7.09
N GLY A 218 -15.93 7.62 -7.43
CA GLY A 218 -17.37 7.75 -7.17
C GLY A 218 -17.69 7.87 -5.67
N MET A 219 -17.08 7.03 -4.83
CA MET A 219 -17.22 7.10 -3.38
C MET A 219 -16.65 8.40 -2.80
N THR A 220 -15.51 8.86 -3.32
CA THR A 220 -14.89 10.11 -2.88
C THR A 220 -15.76 11.30 -3.26
N PHE A 221 -16.28 11.34 -4.48
CA PHE A 221 -17.21 12.36 -4.95
C PHE A 221 -18.49 12.41 -4.10
N TYR A 222 -19.13 11.25 -3.90
CA TYR A 222 -20.32 11.14 -3.05
C TYR A 222 -20.08 11.69 -1.64
N ARG A 223 -18.91 11.42 -1.06
CA ARG A 223 -18.53 11.91 0.27
C ARG A 223 -18.35 13.43 0.31
N VAL A 224 -17.68 14.01 -0.69
CA VAL A 224 -17.49 15.47 -0.78
C VAL A 224 -18.82 16.18 -0.99
N TRP A 225 -19.68 15.60 -1.84
CA TRP A 225 -21.02 16.12 -2.11
C TRP A 225 -21.89 16.17 -0.85
N THR A 226 -22.03 15.04 -0.16
CA THR A 226 -22.84 14.94 1.06
C THR A 226 -22.33 15.84 2.19
N ALA A 227 -21.02 15.92 2.39
CA ALA A 227 -20.42 16.81 3.40
C ALA A 227 -20.68 18.30 3.12
N THR A 228 -20.80 18.69 1.85
CA THR A 228 -21.09 20.07 1.45
C THR A 228 -22.59 20.38 1.53
N ALA A 229 -23.44 19.42 1.14
CA ALA A 229 -24.89 19.55 1.21
C ALA A 229 -25.39 19.71 2.66
N SER A 230 -24.85 18.94 3.61
CA SER A 230 -25.21 19.07 5.03
C SER A 230 -24.86 20.43 5.64
N LYS A 231 -23.88 21.15 5.10
CA LYS A 231 -23.50 22.50 5.57
C LYS A 231 -24.40 23.61 5.04
N ARG A 232 -25.17 23.34 3.97
CA ARG A 232 -26.04 24.34 3.30
C ARG A 232 -27.49 24.34 3.78
N ALA A 233 -27.87 23.43 4.69
CA ALA A 233 -29.23 23.41 5.24
C ALA A 233 -29.46 24.67 6.11
N PRO A 234 -30.40 25.57 5.74
CA PRO A 234 -30.64 26.79 6.48
C PRO A 234 -31.24 26.48 7.87
N THR A 235 -30.70 27.13 8.89
CA THR A 235 -31.11 27.02 10.31
C THR A 235 -32.45 27.70 10.63
N SER A 236 -33.25 28.06 9.63
CA SER A 236 -34.25 29.13 9.74
C SER A 236 -35.72 28.67 9.88
N LEU A 237 -36.02 27.60 10.62
CA LEU A 237 -37.43 27.18 10.83
C LEU A 237 -37.85 26.96 12.29
N PHE A 238 -37.01 27.27 13.28
CA PHE A 238 -37.37 27.11 14.71
C PHE A 238 -37.36 28.40 15.54
N GLU A 239 -37.24 29.58 14.91
CA GLU A 239 -37.19 30.87 15.63
C GLU A 239 -38.53 31.64 15.65
N LEU A 240 -39.64 31.00 15.28
CA LEU A 240 -40.98 31.59 15.36
C LEU A 240 -41.95 30.65 16.09
N GLN A 241 -41.81 30.55 17.41
CA GLN A 241 -42.95 30.33 18.29
C GLN A 241 -42.87 31.34 19.44
N PRO A 242 -43.84 32.27 19.54
CA PRO A 242 -43.96 33.20 20.66
C PRO A 242 -44.39 32.52 21.96
#